data_AF-A0A0M0BLG7-F1
#
_entry.id   AF-A0A0M0BLG7-F1
#
_cell.length_a   1.000
_cell.length_b   1.000
_cell.length_c   1.000
_cell.angle_alpha   90.00
_cell.angle_beta   90.00
_cell.angle_gamma   90.00
#
_symmetry.space_group_name_H-M   'P 1'
#
loop_
_entity.id
_entity.type
_entity.pdbx_description
1 polymer ?
#
loop_
_entity_poly.entity_id
_entity_poly.type
_entity_poly.pdbx_seq_one_letter_code
_entity_poly.pdbx_strand_id
1 'polypeptide(L)'
;MKTLNIIYWSRVGFGILAALVATLLVNLKAGNPLMNGITVGLAVYLISYYLLKWQFTSKVEQPTKILTMGIGAFFLTFILCWVLFITPTLAPPTASFTMDVANPVVGETITFDASSSVDPDGDITKWIWDFGGDNTIEGETATYYYNVAGDYPVMLTVIDDHGISMSNITTITVSPSS
;
A
#
# COMPACT_ATOMS: atom_id res chain seq x y z
N MET A 1 8.59 34.95 39.56
CA MET A 1 9.25 33.68 39.16
C MET A 1 8.34 32.71 38.39
N LYS A 2 7.09 32.46 38.81
CA LYS A 2 6.18 31.51 38.11
C LYS A 2 5.91 31.87 36.64
N THR A 3 5.68 33.15 36.32
CA THR A 3 5.35 33.61 34.95
C THR A 3 6.52 33.52 33.97
N LEU A 4 7.75 33.82 34.41
CA LEU A 4 8.96 33.70 33.59
C LEU A 4 9.27 32.23 33.25
N ASN A 5 9.01 31.31 34.17
CA ASN A 5 9.20 29.87 33.96
C ASN A 5 8.19 29.34 32.93
N ILE A 6 6.93 29.78 32.99
CA ILE A 6 5.90 29.42 32.01
C ILE A 6 6.27 29.91 30.61
N ILE A 7 6.69 31.17 30.46
CA ILE A 7 7.12 31.73 29.17
C ILE A 7 8.32 30.96 28.61
N TYR A 8 9.27 30.59 29.46
CA TYR A 8 10.45 29.81 29.06
C TYR A 8 10.05 28.44 28.50
N TRP A 9 9.25 27.66 29.23
CA TRP A 9 8.84 26.32 28.77
C TRP A 9 7.92 26.36 27.55
N SER A 10 7.07 27.38 27.40
CA SER A 10 6.29 27.57 26.18
C SER A 10 7.20 27.83 24.97
N ARG A 11 8.23 28.67 25.10
CA ARG A 11 9.18 28.95 24.01
C ARG A 11 10.00 27.72 23.63
N VAL A 12 10.37 26.90 24.61
CA VAL A 12 11.04 25.61 24.38
C VAL A 12 10.12 24.63 23.64
N GLY A 13 8.84 24.52 24.05
CA GLY A 13 7.85 23.68 23.37
C GLY A 13 7.59 24.08 21.91
N PHE A 14 7.43 25.38 21.64
CA PHE A 14 7.28 25.88 20.27
C PHE A 14 8.54 25.66 19.42
N GLY A 15 9.74 25.76 20.01
CA GLY A 15 11.00 25.48 19.32
C GLY A 15 11.13 24.02 18.91
N ILE A 16 10.76 23.09 19.79
CA ILE A 16 10.76 21.64 19.49
C ILE A 16 9.71 21.31 18.42
N LEU A 17 8.52 21.91 18.50
CA LEU A 17 7.47 21.74 17.50
C LEU A 17 7.92 22.22 16.11
N ALA A 18 8.54 23.40 16.03
CA ALA A 18 9.05 23.95 14.78
C ALA A 18 10.14 23.04 14.16
N ALA A 19 11.04 22.48 14.99
CA ALA A 19 12.06 21.55 14.53
C ALA A 19 11.46 20.24 13.97
N LEU A 20 10.47 19.67 14.67
CA LEU A 20 9.80 18.44 14.22
C LEU A 20 8.99 18.65 12.93
N VAL A 21 8.31 19.79 12.80
CA VAL A 21 7.59 20.16 11.57
C VAL A 21 8.56 20.37 10.40
N ALA A 22 9.72 21.00 10.65
CA ALA A 22 10.74 21.17 9.62
C ALA A 22 11.30 19.82 9.15
N THR A 23 11.60 18.90 10.08
CA THR A 23 12.06 17.54 9.74
C THR A 23 10.98 16.75 8.99
N LEU A 24 9.71 16.87 9.38
CA LEU A 24 8.58 16.26 8.67
C LEU A 24 8.46 16.77 7.23
N LEU A 25 8.55 18.09 7.02
CA LEU A 25 8.47 18.69 5.67
C LEU A 25 9.64 18.26 4.76
N VAL A 26 10.84 18.07 5.33
CA VAL A 26 12.00 17.53 4.60
C VAL A 26 11.75 16.07 4.21
N ASN A 27 11.17 15.26 5.10
CA ASN A 27 10.93 13.83 4.84
C ASN A 27 9.77 13.58 3.88
N LEU A 28 8.73 14.43 3.92
CA LEU A 28 7.66 14.43 2.92
C LEU A 28 8.18 14.75 1.52
N LYS A 29 9.12 15.70 1.40
CA LYS A 29 9.78 16.00 0.12
C LYS A 29 10.70 14.89 -0.36
N ALA A 30 11.26 14.08 0.55
CA ALA A 30 12.15 12.97 0.24
C ALA A 30 11.41 11.65 -0.09
N GLY A 31 10.08 11.62 -0.01
CA GLY A 31 9.28 10.43 -0.36
C GLY A 31 9.52 9.23 0.56
N ASN A 32 10.04 9.41 1.77
CA ASN A 32 10.34 8.31 2.70
C ASN A 32 9.18 8.12 3.71
N PRO A 33 8.26 7.16 3.50
CA PRO A 33 7.05 7.03 4.30
C PRO A 33 7.33 6.61 5.76
N LEU A 34 8.35 5.79 6.00
CA LEU A 34 8.73 5.28 7.33
C LEU A 34 9.14 6.41 8.29
N MET A 35 9.86 7.40 7.78
CA MET A 35 10.33 8.54 8.58
C MET A 35 9.21 9.55 8.86
N ASN A 36 8.14 9.56 8.07
CA ASN A 36 6.99 10.46 8.25
C ASN A 36 6.13 10.01 9.43
N GLY A 37 5.84 8.71 9.57
CA GLY A 37 5.01 8.18 10.67
C GLY A 37 5.60 8.39 12.06
N ILE A 38 6.90 8.10 12.24
CA ILE A 38 7.59 8.27 13.53
C ILE A 38 7.68 9.76 13.92
N THR A 39 7.99 10.63 12.95
CA THR A 39 8.13 12.07 13.19
C THR A 39 6.79 12.72 13.55
N VAL A 40 5.70 12.37 12.84
CA VAL A 40 4.34 12.84 13.16
C VAL A 40 3.90 12.31 14.52
N GLY A 41 4.12 11.02 14.81
CA GLY A 41 3.76 10.42 16.08
C GLY A 41 4.42 11.12 17.27
N LEU A 42 5.73 11.37 17.21
CA LEU A 42 6.46 12.07 18.27
C LEU A 42 6.01 13.52 18.45
N ALA A 43 5.70 14.22 17.35
CA ALA A 43 5.18 15.59 17.41
C ALA A 43 3.80 15.63 18.11
N VAL A 44 2.87 14.76 17.72
CA VAL A 44 1.53 14.68 18.34
C VAL A 44 1.63 14.29 19.82
N TYR A 45 2.48 13.32 20.18
CA TYR A 45 2.72 12.92 21.57
C TYR A 45 3.24 14.10 22.41
N LEU A 46 4.24 14.83 21.93
CA LEU A 46 4.82 15.96 22.64
C LEU A 46 3.81 17.11 22.79
N ILE A 47 3.09 17.48 21.72
CA ILE A 47 2.04 18.51 21.77
C ILE A 47 0.97 18.14 22.81
N SER A 48 0.50 16.89 22.78
CA SER A 48 -0.55 16.41 23.70
C SER A 48 -0.05 16.44 25.16
N TYR A 49 1.19 15.99 25.40
CA TYR A 49 1.83 16.06 26.72
C TYR A 49 1.90 17.50 27.25
N TYR A 50 2.32 18.46 26.42
CA TYR A 50 2.43 19.86 26.83
C TYR A 50 1.06 20.56 26.96
N LEU A 51 0.07 20.24 26.13
CA LEU A 51 -1.30 20.76 26.25
C LEU A 51 -1.98 20.27 27.53
N LEU A 52 -1.84 18.98 27.87
CA LEU A 52 -2.30 18.46 29.17
C LEU A 52 -1.53 19.16 30.29
N LYS A 53 -0.20 19.23 30.25
CA LYS A 53 0.56 19.92 31.29
C LYS A 53 0.10 21.39 31.47
N TRP A 54 -0.24 22.08 30.38
CA TRP A 54 -0.73 23.46 30.41
C TRP A 54 -2.13 23.61 31.01
N GLN A 55 -3.11 22.84 30.54
CA GLN A 55 -4.50 22.87 31.05
C GLN A 55 -4.54 22.56 32.55
N PHE A 56 -3.77 21.57 33.01
CA PHE A 56 -3.77 21.08 34.39
C PHE A 56 -3.00 21.98 35.37
N THR A 57 -2.03 22.77 34.88
CA THR A 57 -1.36 23.78 35.74
C THR A 57 -2.27 24.98 36.01
N SER A 58 -3.30 25.18 35.18
CA SER A 58 -4.18 26.35 35.25
C SER A 58 -5.41 26.16 36.15
N LYS A 59 -5.95 24.93 36.28
CA LYS A 59 -7.10 24.59 37.14
C LYS A 59 -7.08 23.09 37.49
N VAL A 60 -7.21 22.71 38.79
CA VAL A 60 -7.79 21.45 39.36
C VAL A 60 -7.10 21.03 40.69
N GLU A 61 -7.92 20.70 41.71
CA GLU A 61 -7.53 20.31 43.09
C GLU A 61 -7.34 18.80 43.33
N GLN A 62 -7.52 17.92 42.34
CA GLN A 62 -7.33 16.45 42.51
C GLN A 62 -6.60 15.83 41.28
N PRO A 63 -5.27 15.94 41.22
CA PRO A 63 -4.48 15.70 40.00
C PRO A 63 -4.25 14.23 39.59
N THR A 64 -4.51 13.25 40.47
CA THR A 64 -3.99 11.88 40.28
C THR A 64 -4.93 10.90 39.55
N LYS A 65 -6.25 11.05 39.67
CA LYS A 65 -7.24 10.10 39.08
C LYS A 65 -7.52 10.33 37.59
N ILE A 66 -7.37 11.57 37.11
CA ILE A 66 -7.67 11.95 35.72
C ILE A 66 -6.44 11.77 34.81
N LEU A 67 -5.23 11.86 35.38
CA LEU A 67 -3.97 11.68 34.67
C LEU A 67 -3.86 10.29 34.02
N THR A 68 -4.29 9.24 34.73
CA THR A 68 -4.21 7.85 34.26
C THR A 68 -5.24 7.49 33.18
N MET A 69 -6.43 8.08 33.20
CA MET A 69 -7.47 7.82 32.18
C MET A 69 -7.19 8.52 30.85
N GLY A 70 -6.64 9.74 30.88
CA GLY A 70 -6.25 10.47 29.67
C GLY A 70 -5.08 9.81 28.95
N ILE A 71 -4.01 9.46 29.69
CA ILE A 71 -2.80 8.85 29.11
C ILE A 71 -3.11 7.52 28.40
N GLY A 72 -4.01 6.69 28.93
CA GLY A 72 -4.37 5.41 28.31
C GLY A 72 -5.08 5.51 26.96
N ALA A 73 -6.02 6.47 26.81
CA ALA A 73 -6.75 6.68 25.56
C ALA A 73 -5.85 7.24 24.44
N PHE A 74 -4.87 8.10 24.79
CA PHE A 74 -3.88 8.61 23.84
C PHE A 74 -2.85 7.56 23.44
N PHE A 75 -2.48 6.65 24.34
CA PHE A 75 -1.58 5.54 24.01
C PHE A 75 -2.23 4.54 23.05
N LEU A 76 -3.53 4.26 23.23
CA LEU A 76 -4.27 3.36 22.35
C LEU A 76 -4.48 3.97 20.96
N THR A 77 -4.82 5.26 20.88
CA THR A 77 -4.98 5.97 19.61
C THR A 77 -3.64 6.24 18.93
N PHE A 78 -2.55 6.44 19.68
CA PHE A 78 -1.19 6.49 19.16
C PHE A 78 -0.74 5.13 18.61
N ILE A 79 -0.95 4.03 19.34
CA ILE A 79 -0.65 2.68 18.84
C ILE A 79 -1.50 2.38 17.60
N LEU A 80 -2.79 2.71 17.62
CA LEU A 80 -3.69 2.51 16.47
C LEU A 80 -3.23 3.33 15.26
N CYS A 81 -2.91 4.62 15.46
CA CYS A 81 -2.39 5.48 14.39
C CYS A 81 -1.01 5.01 13.91
N TRP A 82 -0.12 4.59 14.81
CA TRP A 82 1.20 4.08 14.48
C TRP A 82 1.10 2.78 13.66
N VAL A 83 0.25 1.84 14.06
CA VAL A 83 -0.04 0.60 13.31
C VAL A 83 -0.66 0.89 11.95
N LEU A 84 -1.57 1.87 11.85
CA LEU A 84 -2.21 2.24 10.58
C LEU A 84 -1.30 3.07 9.65
N PHE A 85 -0.19 3.63 10.13
CA PHE A 85 0.76 4.43 9.33
C PHE A 85 2.05 3.68 8.91
N ILE A 86 2.26 2.44 9.38
CA ILE A 86 3.46 1.64 9.08
C ILE A 86 3.20 0.42 8.18
N THR A 87 1.95 0.15 7.77
CA THR A 87 1.73 -0.91 6.78
C THR A 87 2.31 -0.46 5.44
N PRO A 88 3.34 -1.14 4.90
CA PRO A 88 3.83 -0.80 3.56
C PRO A 88 2.67 -0.93 2.59
N THR A 89 2.53 0.06 1.71
CA THR A 89 1.59 -0.04 0.59
C THR A 89 2.17 -1.08 -0.37
N LEU A 90 1.51 -2.23 -0.47
CA LEU A 90 1.90 -3.28 -1.42
C LEU A 90 1.60 -2.83 -2.84
N ALA A 91 2.54 -3.03 -3.76
CA ALA A 91 2.32 -2.77 -5.17
C ALA A 91 1.51 -3.93 -5.78
N PRO A 92 0.62 -3.67 -6.75
CA PRO A 92 -0.03 -4.74 -7.48
C PRO A 92 0.94 -5.35 -8.51
N PRO A 93 0.81 -6.65 -8.83
CA PRO A 93 1.60 -7.28 -9.88
C PRO A 93 1.21 -6.75 -11.26
N THR A 94 2.09 -6.94 -12.24
CA THR A 94 1.84 -6.63 -13.65
C THR A 94 1.74 -7.92 -14.46
N ALA A 95 0.54 -8.18 -15.01
CA ALA A 95 0.31 -9.29 -15.93
C ALA A 95 0.83 -8.95 -17.34
N SER A 96 1.67 -9.82 -17.89
CA SER A 96 2.20 -9.71 -19.25
C SER A 96 2.45 -11.10 -19.83
N PHE A 97 2.15 -11.28 -21.11
CA PHE A 97 2.41 -12.55 -21.78
C PHE A 97 2.82 -12.39 -23.24
N THR A 98 3.39 -13.46 -23.77
CA THR A 98 3.67 -13.64 -25.21
C THR A 98 3.03 -14.93 -25.72
N MET A 99 2.97 -15.06 -27.04
CA MET A 99 2.50 -16.28 -27.72
C MET A 99 3.51 -16.68 -28.79
N ASP A 100 3.65 -17.98 -29.03
CA ASP A 100 4.60 -18.56 -29.99
C ASP A 100 4.18 -18.36 -31.46
N VAL A 101 2.88 -18.31 -31.73
CA VAL A 101 2.30 -18.13 -33.07
C VAL A 101 1.69 -16.75 -33.22
N ALA A 102 2.26 -15.89 -34.07
CA ALA A 102 1.78 -14.51 -34.24
C ALA A 102 0.42 -14.38 -34.97
N ASN A 103 0.10 -15.31 -35.88
CA ASN A 103 -1.11 -15.28 -36.70
C ASN A 103 -1.74 -16.68 -36.77
N PRO A 104 -2.40 -17.13 -35.68
CA PRO A 104 -2.90 -18.49 -35.59
C PRO A 104 -4.05 -18.75 -36.57
N VAL A 105 -4.12 -19.99 -37.07
CA VAL A 105 -5.27 -20.48 -37.84
C VAL A 105 -6.13 -21.44 -37.02
N VAL A 106 -7.36 -21.68 -37.48
CA VAL A 106 -8.28 -22.64 -36.85
C VAL A 106 -7.60 -24.00 -36.66
N GLY A 107 -7.68 -24.54 -35.45
CA GLY A 107 -7.11 -25.84 -35.06
C GLY A 107 -5.61 -25.83 -34.74
N GLU A 108 -4.93 -24.70 -34.91
CA GLU A 108 -3.52 -24.55 -34.52
C GLU A 108 -3.40 -24.39 -33.00
N THR A 109 -2.47 -25.15 -32.40
CA THR A 109 -2.17 -25.03 -30.96
C THR A 109 -1.24 -23.85 -30.74
N ILE A 110 -1.65 -22.95 -29.86
CA ILE A 110 -0.90 -21.76 -29.45
C ILE A 110 -0.39 -21.99 -28.04
N THR A 111 0.89 -21.69 -27.81
CA THR A 111 1.50 -21.67 -26.48
C THR A 111 1.57 -20.24 -25.98
N PHE A 112 1.01 -20.00 -24.80
CA PHE A 112 1.03 -18.72 -24.09
C PHE A 112 2.02 -18.80 -22.94
N ASP A 113 2.85 -17.76 -22.79
CA ASP A 113 3.90 -17.68 -21.78
C ASP A 113 3.79 -16.36 -21.00
N ALA A 114 3.51 -16.47 -19.69
CA ALA A 114 3.37 -15.34 -18.77
C ALA A 114 4.64 -15.05 -17.94
N SER A 115 5.79 -15.64 -18.26
CA SER A 115 7.06 -15.46 -17.52
C SER A 115 7.58 -14.01 -17.49
N SER A 116 7.04 -13.15 -18.37
CA SER A 116 7.30 -11.71 -18.37
C SER A 116 6.50 -10.91 -17.32
N SER A 117 5.57 -11.56 -16.61
CA SER A 117 4.81 -10.96 -15.53
C SER A 117 5.72 -10.70 -14.32
N VAL A 118 5.50 -9.59 -13.63
CA VAL A 118 6.38 -9.15 -12.52
C VAL A 118 5.59 -8.57 -11.36
N ASP A 119 6.09 -8.77 -10.15
CA ASP A 119 5.63 -8.09 -8.96
C ASP A 119 6.77 -7.24 -8.37
N PRO A 120 6.62 -5.91 -8.21
CA PRO A 120 7.71 -5.04 -7.76
C PRO A 120 8.20 -5.28 -6.33
N ASP A 121 7.37 -5.81 -5.44
CA ASP A 121 7.66 -5.98 -4.02
C ASP A 121 7.34 -7.38 -3.48
N GLY A 122 7.12 -8.35 -4.36
CA GLY A 122 6.80 -9.74 -4.02
C GLY A 122 7.07 -10.72 -5.16
N ASP A 123 6.40 -11.87 -5.08
CA ASP A 123 6.48 -12.96 -6.06
C ASP A 123 5.08 -13.30 -6.59
N ILE A 124 4.97 -13.60 -7.88
CA ILE A 124 3.71 -14.10 -8.46
C ILE A 124 3.54 -15.59 -8.07
N THR A 125 2.40 -15.92 -7.48
CA THR A 125 2.10 -17.27 -6.99
C THR A 125 1.09 -18.02 -7.85
N LYS A 126 0.28 -17.31 -8.65
CA LYS A 126 -0.76 -17.93 -9.48
C LYS A 126 -0.97 -17.19 -10.81
N TRP A 127 -1.22 -17.97 -11.85
CA TRP A 127 -1.59 -17.51 -13.19
C TRP A 127 -2.86 -18.24 -13.62
N ILE A 128 -3.85 -17.47 -14.09
CA ILE A 128 -5.15 -17.96 -14.52
C ILE A 128 -5.43 -17.38 -15.90
N TRP A 129 -5.66 -18.26 -16.87
CA TRP A 129 -5.95 -17.91 -18.26
C TRP A 129 -7.41 -18.12 -18.57
N ASP A 130 -8.02 -17.17 -19.26
CA ASP A 130 -9.34 -17.27 -19.88
C ASP A 130 -9.19 -16.94 -21.37
N PHE A 131 -9.60 -17.88 -22.23
CA PHE A 131 -9.50 -17.77 -23.68
C PHE A 131 -10.83 -17.35 -24.34
N GLY A 132 -11.71 -16.66 -23.59
CA GLY A 132 -12.98 -16.13 -24.07
C GLY A 132 -14.13 -17.14 -24.02
N GLY A 133 -14.06 -18.12 -23.11
CA GLY A 133 -15.07 -19.16 -22.91
C GLY A 133 -15.45 -19.32 -21.44
N ASP A 134 -16.04 -20.46 -21.06
CA ASP A 134 -16.51 -20.69 -19.68
C ASP A 134 -15.44 -21.32 -18.77
N ASN A 135 -14.27 -21.68 -19.31
CA ASN A 135 -13.24 -22.44 -18.62
C ASN A 135 -11.94 -21.64 -18.50
N THR A 136 -11.28 -21.79 -17.36
CA THR A 136 -9.95 -21.23 -17.11
C THR A 136 -8.88 -22.31 -17.03
N ILE A 137 -7.66 -21.97 -17.44
CA ILE A 137 -6.47 -22.82 -17.30
C ILE A 137 -5.53 -22.18 -16.28
N GLU A 138 -4.96 -22.97 -15.38
CA GLU A 138 -3.96 -22.50 -14.42
C GLU A 138 -2.54 -22.90 -14.85
N GLY A 139 -1.57 -22.03 -14.60
CA GLY A 139 -0.15 -22.25 -14.87
C GLY A 139 0.53 -21.05 -15.51
N GLU A 140 1.83 -20.87 -15.26
CA GLU A 140 2.63 -19.79 -15.86
C GLU A 140 2.65 -19.87 -17.39
N THR A 141 2.57 -21.09 -17.93
CA THR A 141 2.37 -21.36 -19.36
C THR A 141 1.05 -22.10 -19.56
N ALA A 142 0.41 -21.85 -20.69
CA ALA A 142 -0.82 -22.53 -21.09
C ALA A 142 -0.85 -22.79 -22.60
N THR A 143 -1.49 -23.87 -23.02
CA THR A 143 -1.73 -24.15 -24.44
C THR A 143 -3.22 -24.15 -24.73
N TYR A 144 -3.61 -23.56 -25.87
CA TYR A 144 -5.00 -23.50 -26.30
C TYR A 144 -5.11 -23.45 -27.83
N TYR A 145 -6.28 -23.83 -28.35
CA TYR A 145 -6.59 -23.74 -29.78
C TYR A 145 -8.05 -23.35 -29.98
N TYR A 146 -8.35 -22.71 -31.11
CA TYR A 146 -9.70 -22.26 -31.47
C TYR A 146 -10.26 -23.07 -32.64
N ASN A 147 -11.52 -23.49 -32.51
CA ASN A 147 -12.21 -24.30 -33.53
C ASN A 147 -12.90 -23.46 -34.62
N VAL A 148 -13.00 -22.15 -34.42
CA VAL A 148 -13.69 -21.22 -35.32
C VAL A 148 -12.80 -20.00 -35.51
N ALA A 149 -12.82 -19.42 -36.71
CA ALA A 149 -12.11 -18.18 -37.00
C ALA A 149 -12.85 -17.00 -36.35
N GLY A 150 -12.11 -16.03 -35.83
CA GLY A 150 -12.69 -14.88 -35.13
C GLY A 150 -11.69 -14.17 -34.23
N ASP A 151 -12.17 -13.12 -33.57
CA ASP A 151 -11.40 -12.37 -32.58
C ASP A 151 -11.75 -12.85 -31.17
N TYR A 152 -10.73 -13.27 -30.42
CA TYR A 152 -10.89 -13.84 -29.09
C TYR A 152 -10.16 -12.98 -28.04
N PRO A 153 -10.84 -12.54 -26.97
CA PRO A 153 -10.17 -11.88 -25.86
C PRO A 153 -9.46 -12.93 -25.00
N VAL A 154 -8.13 -12.88 -24.94
CA VAL A 154 -7.34 -13.68 -24.01
C VAL A 154 -7.05 -12.83 -22.78
N MET A 155 -7.55 -13.29 -21.63
CA MET A 155 -7.33 -12.67 -20.34
C MET A 155 -6.35 -13.51 -19.51
N LEU A 156 -5.27 -12.90 -19.08
CA LEU A 156 -4.37 -13.43 -18.06
C LEU A 156 -4.63 -12.70 -16.75
N THR A 157 -4.94 -13.43 -15.69
CA THR A 157 -4.96 -12.93 -14.31
C THR A 157 -3.78 -13.51 -13.54
N VAL A 158 -2.95 -12.64 -12.96
CA VAL A 158 -1.86 -13.02 -12.06
C VAL A 158 -2.19 -12.63 -10.62
N ILE A 159 -1.77 -13.44 -9.66
CA ILE A 159 -1.95 -13.20 -8.22
C ILE A 159 -0.59 -13.32 -7.53
N ASP A 160 -0.25 -12.34 -6.70
CA ASP A 160 0.99 -12.32 -5.93
C ASP A 160 0.90 -13.13 -4.61
N ASP A 161 1.99 -13.13 -3.85
CA ASP A 161 2.12 -13.79 -2.55
C ASP A 161 1.35 -13.08 -1.42
N HIS A 162 0.88 -11.86 -1.68
CA HIS A 162 0.02 -11.07 -0.80
C HIS A 162 -1.47 -11.21 -1.13
N GLY A 163 -1.82 -11.93 -2.19
CA GLY A 163 -3.18 -12.14 -2.68
C GLY A 163 -3.74 -10.99 -3.50
N ILE A 164 -2.92 -10.03 -3.94
CA ILE A 164 -3.33 -8.97 -4.87
C ILE A 164 -3.30 -9.54 -6.28
N SER A 165 -4.34 -9.23 -7.05
CA SER A 165 -4.50 -9.74 -8.41
C SER A 165 -4.59 -8.62 -9.44
N MET A 166 -4.01 -8.83 -10.61
CA MET A 166 -4.16 -7.97 -11.78
C MET A 166 -4.38 -8.78 -13.04
N SER A 167 -5.12 -8.19 -13.98
CA SER A 167 -5.43 -8.84 -15.26
C SER A 167 -4.91 -8.03 -16.45
N ASN A 168 -4.49 -8.74 -17.49
CA ASN A 168 -4.20 -8.20 -18.82
C ASN A 168 -5.12 -8.88 -19.84
N ILE A 169 -5.72 -8.10 -20.74
CA ILE A 169 -6.58 -8.61 -21.82
C ILE A 169 -5.97 -8.21 -23.15
N THR A 170 -5.71 -9.20 -24.01
CA THR A 170 -5.25 -8.99 -25.38
C THR A 170 -6.14 -9.75 -26.35
N THR A 171 -6.60 -9.07 -27.41
CA THR A 171 -7.40 -9.69 -28.47
C THR A 171 -6.50 -10.39 -29.47
N ILE A 172 -6.82 -11.64 -29.78
CA ILE A 172 -6.11 -12.46 -30.79
C ILE A 172 -7.08 -12.74 -31.94
N THR A 173 -6.61 -12.52 -33.16
CA THR A 173 -7.36 -12.83 -34.39
C THR A 173 -6.94 -14.21 -34.91
N VAL A 174 -7.89 -15.14 -34.97
CA VAL A 174 -7.72 -16.48 -35.53
C VAL A 174 -8.27 -16.50 -36.95
N SER A 175 -7.43 -16.87 -37.92
CA SER A 175 -7.83 -16.96 -39.32
C SER A 175 -8.37 -18.35 -39.68
N PRO A 176 -9.19 -18.51 -40.73
CA PRO A 176 -9.60 -19.82 -41.22
C PRO A 176 -8.39 -20.70 -41.57
N SER A 177 -8.49 -22.01 -41.35
CA SER A 177 -7.51 -22.97 -41.90
C SER A 177 -7.58 -22.94 -43.42
N SER A 178 -6.43 -22.73 -44.08
CA SER A 178 -6.30 -22.74 -45.55
C SER A 178 -6.64 -24.09 -46.18
#